data_AF-A0A7K1SRB2-F1
#
_entry.id   AF-A0A7K1SRB2-F1
#
_cell.length_a   1.000
_cell.length_b   1.000
_cell.length_c   1.000
_cell.angle_alpha   90.00
_cell.angle_beta   90.00
_cell.angle_gamma   90.00
#
_symmetry.space_group_name_H-M   'P 1'
#
loop_
_entity.id
_entity.type
_entity.pdbx_description
1 polymer ?
#
loop_
_entity_poly.entity_id
_entity_poly.type
_entity_poly.pdbx_seq_one_letter_code
_entity_poly.pdbx_strand_id
1 'polypeptide(L)'
;YKRMTNRLSSRFGKRMMRLRSSTVEPVLGSLINYYGLRQINTRSRETAAKVMYVAAMAYNLKKYLRFTPVEQSGMVIALQVPDQFYCILVYFCNSHCQYVNQEE
;
A
#
# COMPACT_ATOMS: atom_id res chain seq x y z
N TYR A 1 6.22 -17.83 -18.60
CA TYR A 1 4.94 -18.53 -18.35
C TYR A 1 5.11 -19.82 -17.54
N LYS A 2 5.78 -20.87 -18.06
CA LYS A 2 5.99 -22.18 -17.37
C LYS A 2 6.47 -22.12 -15.90
N ARG A 3 7.39 -21.20 -15.57
CA ARG A 3 7.90 -21.05 -14.20
C ARG A 3 6.82 -20.63 -13.19
N MET A 4 5.87 -19.81 -13.62
CA MET A 4 4.77 -19.35 -12.77
C MET A 4 3.75 -20.46 -12.54
N THR A 5 3.37 -21.17 -13.59
CA THR A 5 2.46 -22.33 -13.47
C THR A 5 3.04 -23.41 -12.57
N ASN A 6 4.34 -23.71 -12.69
CA ASN A 6 5.02 -24.66 -11.80
C ASN A 6 5.06 -24.19 -10.32
N ARG A 7 5.21 -22.89 -10.08
CA ARG A 7 5.14 -22.34 -8.71
C ARG A 7 3.74 -22.46 -8.13
N LEU A 8 2.71 -22.11 -8.91
CA LEU A 8 1.31 -22.16 -8.50
C LEU A 8 0.78 -23.59 -8.33
N SER A 9 1.32 -24.56 -9.05
CA SER A 9 0.90 -25.97 -8.96
C SER A 9 1.43 -26.67 -7.69
N SER A 10 2.53 -26.19 -7.11
CA SER A 10 3.10 -26.74 -5.87
C SER A 10 2.15 -26.62 -4.67
N ARG A 11 2.25 -27.53 -3.69
CA ARG A 11 1.42 -27.46 -2.45
C ARG A 11 1.59 -26.14 -1.72
N PHE A 12 2.84 -25.65 -1.63
CA PHE A 12 3.15 -24.36 -1.02
C PHE A 12 2.52 -23.20 -1.80
N GLY A 13 2.66 -23.19 -3.12
CA GLY A 13 2.05 -22.17 -3.99
C GLY A 13 0.53 -22.10 -3.84
N LYS A 14 -0.15 -23.25 -3.84
CA LYS A 14 -1.60 -23.33 -3.60
C LYS A 14 -2.00 -22.78 -2.23
N ARG A 15 -1.26 -23.14 -1.16
CA ARG A 15 -1.50 -22.61 0.19
C ARG A 15 -1.33 -21.09 0.23
N MET A 16 -0.24 -20.58 -0.34
CA MET A 16 0.04 -19.14 -0.38
C MET A 16 -0.96 -18.35 -1.22
N MET A 17 -1.48 -18.95 -2.29
CA MET A 17 -2.55 -18.35 -3.09
C MET A 17 -3.82 -18.18 -2.25
N ARG A 18 -4.25 -19.23 -1.53
CA ARG A 18 -5.44 -19.18 -0.67
C ARG A 18 -5.32 -18.18 0.47
N LEU A 19 -4.13 -18.08 1.09
CA LEU A 19 -3.88 -17.08 2.15
C LEU A 19 -4.00 -15.66 1.60
N ARG A 20 -3.33 -15.38 0.48
CA ARG A 20 -3.39 -14.05 -0.15
C ARG A 20 -4.81 -13.69 -0.60
N SER A 21 -5.54 -14.64 -1.20
CA SER A 21 -6.94 -14.42 -1.58
C SER A 21 -7.77 -14.07 -0.36
N SER A 22 -7.65 -14.83 0.74
CA SER A 22 -8.38 -14.57 2.00
C SER A 22 -8.19 -13.15 2.54
N THR A 23 -7.05 -12.49 2.28
CA THR A 23 -6.80 -11.12 2.74
C THR A 23 -7.39 -10.07 1.79
N VAL A 24 -7.50 -10.35 0.49
CA VAL A 24 -8.00 -9.40 -0.51
C VAL A 24 -9.51 -9.52 -0.76
N GLU A 25 -10.11 -10.70 -0.54
CA GLU A 25 -11.57 -10.92 -0.61
C GLU A 25 -12.39 -9.87 0.16
N PRO A 26 -12.09 -9.51 1.42
CA PRO A 26 -12.89 -8.52 2.15
C PRO A 26 -12.85 -7.11 1.55
N VAL A 27 -11.71 -6.70 1.00
CA VAL A 27 -11.56 -5.39 0.33
C VAL A 27 -12.32 -5.39 -0.98
N LEU A 28 -12.19 -6.46 -1.78
CA LEU A 28 -12.92 -6.61 -3.04
C LEU A 28 -14.44 -6.64 -2.81
N GLY A 29 -14.91 -7.41 -1.83
CA GLY A 29 -16.32 -7.42 -1.44
C GLY A 29 -16.81 -6.04 -1.02
N SER A 30 -15.98 -5.27 -0.32
CA SER A 30 -16.31 -3.89 0.04
C SER A 30 -16.49 -2.99 -1.18
N LEU A 31 -15.59 -3.11 -2.15
CA LEU A 31 -15.64 -2.34 -3.39
C LEU A 31 -16.86 -2.70 -4.25
N ILE A 32 -17.14 -3.99 -4.39
CA ILE A 32 -18.24 -4.50 -5.20
C ILE A 32 -19.61 -4.11 -4.61
N ASN A 33 -19.79 -4.32 -3.29
CA ASN A 33 -21.11 -4.20 -2.66
C ASN A 33 -21.41 -2.80 -2.13
N TYR A 34 -20.42 -2.10 -1.55
CA TYR A 34 -20.66 -0.81 -0.85
C TYR A 34 -20.12 0.40 -1.60
N TYR A 35 -19.03 0.26 -2.37
CA TYR A 35 -18.46 1.36 -3.14
C TYR A 35 -18.91 1.38 -4.62
N GLY A 36 -19.94 0.61 -4.96
CA GLY A 36 -20.61 0.69 -6.26
C GLY A 36 -19.83 0.08 -7.44
N LEU A 37 -18.73 -0.64 -7.21
CA LEU A 37 -17.93 -1.23 -8.30
C LEU A 37 -18.75 -2.21 -9.16
N ARG A 38 -19.78 -2.86 -8.59
CA ARG A 38 -20.73 -3.72 -9.33
C ARG A 38 -21.58 -2.96 -10.36
N GLN A 39 -21.82 -1.67 -10.15
CA GLN A 39 -22.70 -0.86 -11.00
C GLN A 39 -21.92 -0.16 -12.13
N ILE A 40 -20.58 -0.19 -12.08
CA ILE A 40 -19.72 0.43 -13.08
C ILE A 40 -19.54 -0.53 -14.27
N ASN A 41 -20.26 -0.26 -15.35
CA ASN A 41 -20.15 -1.03 -16.58
C ASN A 41 -18.91 -0.59 -17.38
N THR A 42 -17.98 -1.52 -17.61
CA THR A 42 -16.80 -1.30 -18.46
C THR A 42 -16.86 -2.20 -19.68
N ARG A 43 -16.60 -1.63 -20.87
CA ARG A 43 -16.75 -2.36 -22.15
C ARG A 43 -15.49 -3.13 -22.52
N SER A 44 -14.31 -2.68 -22.08
CA SER A 44 -13.02 -3.28 -22.43
C SER A 44 -12.25 -3.72 -21.19
N ARG A 45 -11.39 -4.74 -21.35
CA ARG A 45 -10.50 -5.21 -20.27
C ARG A 45 -9.59 -4.09 -19.74
N GLU A 46 -9.14 -3.20 -20.63
CA GLU A 46 -8.27 -2.09 -20.26
C GLU A 46 -8.99 -1.04 -19.42
N THR A 47 -10.24 -0.71 -19.75
CA THR A 47 -11.06 0.21 -18.96
C THR A 47 -11.43 -0.39 -17.60
N ALA A 48 -11.77 -1.69 -17.57
CA ALA A 48 -11.97 -2.43 -16.32
C ALA A 48 -10.74 -2.36 -15.40
N ALA A 49 -9.54 -2.55 -15.95
CA ALA A 49 -8.29 -2.45 -15.19
C ALA A 49 -8.09 -1.04 -14.62
N LYS A 50 -8.31 0.02 -15.42
CA LYS A 50 -8.21 1.41 -14.95
C LYS A 50 -9.17 1.70 -13.81
N VAL A 51 -10.44 1.32 -13.94
CA VAL A 51 -11.45 1.49 -12.87
C VAL A 51 -11.02 0.77 -11.60
N MET A 52 -10.54 -0.48 -11.71
CA MET A 52 -10.05 -1.24 -10.58
C MET A 52 -8.87 -0.55 -9.88
N TYR A 53 -7.90 -0.03 -10.64
CA TYR A 53 -6.75 0.68 -10.06
C TYR A 53 -7.16 1.94 -9.30
N VAL A 54 -8.03 2.76 -9.89
CA VAL A 54 -8.53 3.98 -9.24
C VAL A 54 -9.31 3.64 -7.97
N ALA A 55 -10.19 2.63 -8.02
CA ALA A 55 -10.95 2.18 -6.86
C ALA A 55 -10.04 1.67 -5.74
N ALA A 56 -8.99 0.91 -6.07
CA ALA A 56 -8.01 0.42 -5.11
C ALA A 56 -7.19 1.57 -4.48
N MET A 57 -6.74 2.53 -5.29
CA MET A 57 -6.03 3.72 -4.80
C MET A 57 -6.92 4.52 -3.84
N ALA A 58 -8.15 4.82 -4.23
CA ALA A 58 -9.10 5.57 -3.40
C ALA A 58 -9.40 4.84 -2.08
N TYR A 59 -9.57 3.51 -2.10
CA TYR A 59 -9.76 2.71 -0.89
C TYR A 59 -8.55 2.79 0.05
N ASN A 60 -7.34 2.67 -0.50
CA ASN A 60 -6.11 2.75 0.28
C ASN A 60 -5.93 4.14 0.90
N LEU A 61 -6.20 5.20 0.13
CA LEU A 61 -6.17 6.58 0.64
C LEU A 61 -7.21 6.78 1.75
N LYS A 62 -8.44 6.31 1.58
CA LYS A 62 -9.47 6.33 2.64
C LYS A 62 -9.01 5.61 3.90
N LYS A 63 -8.36 4.46 3.76
CA LYS A 63 -7.80 3.70 4.89
C LYS A 63 -6.68 4.47 5.59
N TYR A 64 -5.80 5.11 4.82
CA TYR A 64 -4.71 5.94 5.34
C TYR A 64 -5.25 7.15 6.12
N LEU A 65 -6.26 7.86 5.59
CA LEU A 65 -6.86 9.01 6.27
C LEU A 65 -7.62 8.63 7.55
N ARG A 66 -8.14 7.40 7.63
CA ARG A 66 -8.81 6.88 8.84
C ARG A 66 -7.84 6.23 9.83
N PHE A 67 -6.55 6.19 9.53
CA PHE A 67 -5.56 5.60 10.41
C PHE A 67 -5.31 6.52 11.60
N THR A 68 -5.85 6.14 12.75
CA THR A 68 -5.39 6.64 14.04
C THR A 68 -4.26 5.74 14.53
N PRO A 69 -3.05 6.29 14.79
CA PRO A 69 -1.98 5.50 15.37
C PRO A 69 -2.45 4.99 16.74
N VAL A 70 -2.30 3.69 16.98
CA VAL A 70 -2.44 3.16 18.33
C VAL A 70 -1.26 3.68 19.12
N GLU A 71 -1.51 4.55 20.10
CA GLU A 71 -0.52 4.97 21.09
C GLU A 71 0.08 3.69 21.68
N GLN A 72 1.35 3.40 21.38
CA GLN A 72 2.01 2.27 22.02
C GLN A 72 2.19 2.63 23.48
N SER A 73 1.41 2.00 24.36
CA SER A 73 1.55 2.09 25.82
C SER A 73 2.81 1.35 26.30
N GLY A 74 3.95 1.62 25.66
CA GLY A 74 5.27 1.13 26.05
C GLY A 74 6.10 2.30 26.53
N MET A 75 6.89 2.10 27.59
CA MET A 75 7.89 3.08 28.00
C MET A 75 8.89 3.29 26.85
N VAL A 76 8.81 4.44 26.19
CA VAL A 76 9.82 4.86 25.20
C VAL A 76 11.02 5.37 25.99
N ILE A 77 12.06 4.54 26.09
CA ILE A 77 13.36 5.00 26.59
C ILE A 77 14.01 5.76 25.44
N ALA A 78 14.11 7.08 25.58
CA ALA A 78 14.90 7.90 24.65
C ALA A 78 16.37 7.47 24.80
N LEU A 79 16.89 6.75 23.80
CA LEU A 79 18.33 6.52 23.67
C LEU A 79 18.99 7.89 23.48
N GLN A 80 20.04 8.17 24.25
CA GLN A 80 20.88 9.34 23.98
C GLN A 80 21.51 9.14 22.61
N VAL A 81 21.04 9.90 21.62
CA VAL A 81 21.61 9.89 20.27
C VAL A 81 22.99 10.54 20.39
N PRO A 82 24.08 9.85 20.03
CA PRO A 82 25.40 10.45 20.04
C PRO A 82 25.47 11.60 19.03
N ASP A 83 25.88 12.77 19.50
CA ASP A 83 25.95 14.06 18.80
C ASP A 83 26.66 13.98 17.43
N GLN A 84 27.62 13.06 17.29
CA GLN A 84 28.44 12.89 16.09
C GLN A 84 27.65 12.47 14.83
N PHE A 85 26.52 11.78 14.99
CA PHE A 85 25.72 11.32 13.84
C PHE A 85 24.59 12.27 13.45
N TYR A 86 24.25 13.23 14.31
CA TYR A 86 23.18 14.19 14.06
C TYR A 86 23.52 15.07 12.84
N CYS A 87 24.77 15.54 12.76
CA CYS A 87 25.25 16.31 11.63
C CYS A 87 25.09 15.53 10.31
N ILE A 88 25.53 14.27 10.23
CA ILE A 88 25.48 13.47 8.99
C ILE A 88 24.03 13.26 8.54
N LEU A 89 23.13 12.95 9.48
CA LEU A 89 21.70 12.76 9.18
C LEU A 89 21.01 14.07 8.75
N VAL A 90 21.33 15.19 9.39
CA VAL A 90 20.82 16.52 9.03
C VAL A 90 21.33 16.95 7.65
N TYR A 91 22.59 16.70 7.32
CA TYR A 91 23.13 17.00 5.98
C TYR A 91 22.44 16.16 4.89
N PHE A 92 22.22 14.87 5.14
CA PHE A 92 21.55 14.00 4.15
C PHE A 92 20.08 14.39 3.95
N CYS A 93 19.36 14.71 5.02
CA CYS A 93 17.96 15.13 4.96
C CYS A 93 17.77 16.52 4.32
N ASN A 94 18.68 17.47 4.57
CA ASN A 94 18.60 18.81 3.96
C ASN A 94 19.01 18.82 2.48
N SER A 95 19.86 17.89 2.05
CA SER A 95 20.31 17.81 0.64
C SER A 95 19.19 17.41 -0.35
N HIS A 96 18.09 16.81 0.14
CA HIS A 96 16.96 16.41 -0.70
C HIS A 96 15.85 17.47 -0.80
N CYS A 97 16.00 18.60 -0.11
CA CYS A 97 15.00 19.67 -0.02
C CYS A 97 15.38 20.89 -0.89
N GLN A 98 15.72 20.68 -2.17
CA GLN A 98 16.03 21.77 -3.12
C GLN A 98 15.23 21.72 -4.45
N TYR A 99 14.12 20.99 -4.52
CA TYR A 99 13.25 21.01 -5.71
C TYR A 99 11.79 21.38 -5.39
N VAL A 100 11.57 22.45 -4.62
CA VAL A 100 10.24 23.07 -4.48
C VAL A 100 10.42 24.58 -4.27
N ASN A 101 10.98 25.32 -5.24
CA ASN A 101 10.91 26.80 -5.37
C ASN A 101 11.60 27.25 -6.68
N GLN A 102 11.14 26.78 -7.83
CA GLN A 102 11.67 27.23 -9.12
C GLN A 102 10.62 27.15 -10.24
N GLU A 103 9.41 27.64 -9.97
CA GLU A 103 8.43 28.04 -10.99
C GLU A 103 7.66 29.25 -10.44
N GLU A 104 8.29 30.43 -10.54
CA GLU A 104 7.59 31.72 -10.73
C GLU A 104 7.91 32.21 -12.15
#